data_AF-A0A7X6PKH6-F1
#
_entry.id   AF-A0A7X6PKH6-F1
#
_cell.length_a   1.000
_cell.length_b   1.000
_cell.length_c   1.000
_cell.angle_alpha   90.00
_cell.angle_beta   90.00
_cell.angle_gamma   90.00
#
_symmetry.space_group_name_H-M   'P 1'
#
loop_
_entity.id
_entity.type
_entity.pdbx_description
1 polymer ?
#
loop_
_entity_poly.entity_id
_entity_poly.type
_entity_poly.pdbx_seq_one_letter_code
_entity_poly.pdbx_strand_id
1 'polypeptide(L)'
;YNERRLPDIGGDQYCAYASRKDIHQYKYSHEEVLQKYGHCMKMCERMPDVLSGAMGNQFYTAVFKTFEEVEEFNSFVTERAE
;
A
#
# COMPACT_ATOMS: atom_id res chain seq x y z
N TYR A 1 -1.94 1.39 29.84
CA TYR A 1 -2.20 2.15 28.60
C TYR A 1 -1.46 1.60 27.39
N ASN A 2 -0.29 0.94 27.53
CA ASN A 2 0.42 0.26 26.44
C ASN A 2 0.32 -1.27 26.56
N GLU A 3 -0.89 -1.80 26.68
CA GLU A 3 -1.10 -3.25 26.71
C GLU A 3 -2.11 -3.63 25.62
N ARG A 4 -1.78 -4.65 24.84
CA ARG A 4 -2.68 -5.15 23.81
C ARG A 4 -3.86 -5.85 24.48
N ARG A 5 -5.05 -5.25 24.41
CA ARG A 5 -6.30 -5.83 24.93
C ARG A 5 -6.98 -6.79 23.97
N LEU A 6 -6.51 -6.84 22.72
CA LEU A 6 -7.00 -7.74 21.69
C LEU A 6 -6.27 -9.09 21.77
N PRO A 7 -6.97 -10.20 21.47
CA PRO A 7 -6.38 -11.54 21.45
C PRO A 7 -5.22 -11.62 20.46
N ASP A 8 -4.28 -12.54 20.71
CA ASP A 8 -3.19 -12.79 19.76
C ASP A 8 -3.72 -13.44 18.49
N ILE A 9 -3.53 -12.76 17.36
CA ILE A 9 -3.97 -13.22 16.04
C ILE A 9 -2.79 -13.73 15.19
N GLY A 10 -1.67 -14.12 15.82
CA GLY A 10 -0.49 -14.62 15.12
C GLY A 10 0.67 -13.62 15.05
N GLY A 11 0.85 -12.80 16.10
CA GLY A 11 1.91 -11.79 16.21
C GLY A 11 1.58 -10.42 15.60
N ASP A 12 2.56 -9.51 15.71
CA ASP A 12 2.44 -8.14 15.20
C ASP A 12 2.61 -8.14 13.67
N GLN A 13 1.74 -7.39 12.99
CA GLN A 13 1.78 -7.21 11.54
C GLN A 13 1.81 -5.73 11.20
N TYR A 14 2.46 -5.39 10.10
CA TYR A 14 2.55 -4.02 9.62
C TYR A 14 1.58 -3.80 8.46
N CYS A 15 0.78 -2.75 8.55
CA CYS A 15 -0.10 -2.33 7.46
C CYS A 15 0.56 -1.19 6.68
N ALA A 16 0.82 -1.42 5.40
CA ALA A 16 1.30 -0.41 4.48
C ALA A 16 0.12 0.25 3.76
N TYR A 17 0.19 1.57 3.59
CA TYR A 17 -0.69 2.32 2.71
C TYR A 17 0.16 3.06 1.68
N ALA A 18 -0.05 2.75 0.40
CA ALA A 18 0.60 3.42 -0.71
C ALA A 18 -0.44 3.93 -1.70
N SER A 19 -0.20 5.09 -2.30
CA SER A 19 -1.12 5.66 -3.29
C SER A 19 -0.39 6.29 -4.46
N ARG A 20 -1.07 6.35 -5.59
CA ARG A 20 -0.61 6.90 -6.86
C ARG A 20 -1.55 7.99 -7.33
N LYS A 21 -1.01 9.02 -7.96
CA LYS A 21 -1.77 10.10 -8.60
C LYS A 21 -1.61 10.03 -10.10
N ASP A 22 -2.71 10.22 -10.83
CA ASP A 22 -2.72 10.09 -12.29
C ASP A 22 -1.86 11.16 -13.00
N ILE A 23 -1.52 12.25 -12.29
CA ILE A 23 -0.62 13.32 -12.76
C ILE A 23 0.86 12.89 -12.83
N HIS A 24 1.21 11.70 -12.32
CA HIS A 24 2.57 11.20 -12.30
C HIS A 24 2.68 9.91 -13.07
N GLN A 25 3.75 9.77 -13.85
CA GLN A 25 4.13 8.49 -14.44
C GLN A 25 4.96 7.71 -13.42
N TYR A 26 4.50 6.51 -13.12
CA TYR A 26 5.19 5.57 -12.25
C TYR A 26 5.92 4.55 -13.09
N LYS A 27 7.07 4.09 -12.60
CA LYS A 27 7.90 3.11 -13.32
C LYS A 27 7.21 1.77 -13.47
N TYR A 28 6.47 1.36 -12.44
CA TYR A 28 5.72 0.10 -12.41
C TYR A 28 4.23 0.33 -12.62
N SER A 29 3.64 -0.45 -13.51
CA SER A 29 2.21 -0.47 -13.78
C SER A 29 1.39 -0.96 -12.58
N HIS A 30 0.08 -0.78 -12.63
CA HIS A 30 -0.84 -1.34 -11.64
C HIS A 30 -0.76 -2.88 -11.60
N GLU A 31 -0.70 -3.51 -12.77
CA GLU A 31 -0.66 -4.97 -12.90
C GLU A 31 0.62 -5.56 -12.31
N GLU A 32 1.77 -4.91 -12.48
CA GLU A 32 3.03 -5.37 -11.86
C GLU A 32 2.98 -5.32 -10.33
N VAL A 33 2.36 -4.29 -9.75
CA VAL A 33 2.13 -4.21 -8.30
C VAL A 33 1.23 -5.36 -7.84
N LEU A 34 0.14 -5.64 -8.56
CA LEU A 34 -0.75 -6.75 -8.25
C LEU A 34 -0.06 -8.11 -8.36
N GLN A 35 0.78 -8.31 -9.38
CA GLN A 35 1.53 -9.56 -9.55
C GLN A 35 2.53 -9.77 -8.41
N LYS A 36 3.25 -8.72 -7.99
CA LYS A 36 4.28 -8.83 -6.93
C LYS A 36 3.66 -8.92 -5.53
N TYR A 37 2.68 -8.08 -5.23
CA TYR A 37 2.14 -7.89 -3.86
C TYR A 37 0.67 -8.27 -3.70
N GLY A 38 -0.03 -8.73 -4.74
CA GLY A 38 -1.46 -9.07 -4.66
C GLY A 38 -1.79 -10.13 -3.61
N HIS A 39 -0.84 -11.02 -3.29
CA HIS A 39 -1.01 -12.07 -2.27
C HIS A 39 -1.11 -11.51 -0.83
N CYS A 40 -0.45 -10.38 -0.54
CA CYS A 40 -0.46 -9.73 0.77
C CYS A 40 -1.35 -8.49 0.82
N MET A 41 -1.95 -8.11 -0.31
CA MET A 41 -2.81 -6.96 -0.43
C MET A 41 -4.20 -7.23 0.15
N LYS A 42 -4.73 -6.26 0.89
CA LYS A 42 -6.05 -6.33 1.53
C LYS A 42 -7.09 -5.47 0.82
N MET A 43 -6.66 -4.34 0.26
CA MET A 43 -7.54 -3.43 -0.46
C MET A 43 -6.77 -2.74 -1.55
N CYS A 44 -7.37 -2.65 -2.73
CA CYS A 44 -6.84 -1.90 -3.84
C CYS A 44 -8.01 -1.37 -4.66
N GLU A 45 -8.29 -0.08 -4.54
CA GLU A 45 -9.38 0.56 -5.26
C GLU A 45 -8.96 1.93 -5.79
N ARG A 46 -9.76 2.41 -6.75
CA ARG A 46 -9.63 3.77 -7.26
C ARG A 46 -10.49 4.69 -6.40
N MET A 47 -9.88 5.73 -5.84
CA MET A 47 -10.57 6.71 -5.01
C MET A 47 -11.45 7.61 -5.90
N PRO A 48 -12.67 7.98 -5.48
CA PRO A 48 -13.49 8.95 -6.20
C PRO A 48 -12.76 10.29 -6.34
N ASP A 49 -13.02 11.03 -7.43
CA ASP A 49 -12.31 12.26 -7.76
C ASP A 49 -12.38 13.34 -6.66
N VAL A 50 -13.45 13.35 -5.87
CA VAL A 50 -13.63 14.27 -4.73
C VAL A 50 -12.58 14.04 -3.64
N LEU A 51 -12.08 12.82 -3.48
CA LEU A 51 -11.14 12.42 -2.42
C LEU A 51 -9.73 12.10 -2.96
N SER A 52 -9.57 11.95 -4.27
CA SER A 52 -8.30 11.61 -4.92
C SER A 52 -7.22 12.69 -4.75
N GLY A 53 -7.64 13.95 -4.58
CA GLY A 53 -6.76 15.08 -4.32
C GLY A 53 -5.89 14.89 -3.08
N ALA A 54 -6.44 14.34 -1.99
CA ALA A 54 -5.72 14.09 -0.74
C ALA A 54 -5.15 12.66 -0.67
N MET A 55 -5.93 11.65 -1.09
CA MET A 55 -5.61 10.24 -0.83
C MET A 55 -4.89 9.51 -1.98
N GLY A 56 -4.77 10.15 -3.14
CA GLY A 56 -4.32 9.53 -4.39
C GLY A 56 -5.48 8.97 -5.20
N ASN A 57 -5.31 8.88 -6.52
CA ASN A 57 -6.31 8.34 -7.43
C ASN A 57 -6.43 6.82 -7.30
N GLN A 58 -5.30 6.13 -7.14
CA GLN A 58 -5.25 4.68 -6.96
C GLN A 58 -4.52 4.38 -5.65
N PHE A 59 -5.15 3.68 -4.73
CA PHE A 59 -4.52 3.30 -3.46
C PHE A 59 -4.40 1.80 -3.31
N TYR A 60 -3.45 1.40 -2.48
CA TYR A 60 -3.10 0.02 -2.17
C TYR A 60 -2.86 -0.09 -0.68
N THR A 61 -3.46 -1.10 -0.06
CA THR A 61 -3.18 -1.49 1.32
C THR A 61 -2.73 -2.93 1.35
N ALA A 62 -1.61 -3.18 2.01
CA ALA A 62 -1.02 -4.50 2.11
C ALA A 62 -0.51 -4.75 3.53
N VAL A 63 -0.49 -6.03 3.92
CA VAL A 63 -0.07 -6.44 5.27
C VAL A 63 1.23 -7.23 5.16
N PHE A 64 2.22 -6.81 5.92
CA PHE A 64 3.58 -7.35 5.93
C PHE A 64 3.99 -7.80 7.34
N LYS A 65 5.05 -8.60 7.42
CA LYS A 65 5.57 -9.10 8.70
C LYS A 65 6.68 -8.20 9.24
N THR A 66 7.40 -7.51 8.36
CA THR A 66 8.48 -6.59 8.76
C THR A 66 8.22 -5.19 8.23
N PHE A 67 8.85 -4.21 8.89
CA PHE A 67 8.83 -2.83 8.43
C PHE A 67 9.63 -2.62 7.15
N GLU A 68 10.70 -3.38 6.94
CA GLU A 68 11.51 -3.33 5.71
C GLU A 68 10.67 -3.69 4.47
N GLU A 69 9.78 -4.69 4.58
CA GLU A 69 8.84 -5.06 3.50
C GLU A 69 7.87 -3.90 3.18
N VAL A 70 7.45 -3.15 4.20
CA VAL A 70 6.59 -1.96 4.03
C VAL A 70 7.32 -0.87 3.26
N GLU A 71 8.58 -0.60 3.61
CA GLU A 71 9.40 0.40 2.93
C GLU A 71 9.69 0.01 1.47
N GLU A 72 10.01 -1.26 1.21
CA GLU A 72 10.20 -1.77 -0.15
C GLU A 72 8.91 -1.61 -0.97
N PHE A 73 7.76 -1.99 -0.38
CA PHE A 73 6.46 -1.85 -1.03
C PHE A 73 6.15 -0.39 -1.35
N ASN A 74 6.30 0.52 -0.39
CA ASN A 74 6.04 1.95 -0.59
C ASN A 74 6.93 2.53 -1.69
N SER A 75 8.21 2.16 -1.69
CA SER A 75 9.16 2.58 -2.72
C SER A 75 8.75 2.03 -4.09
N PHE A 76 8.43 0.74 -4.19
CA PHE A 76 8.00 0.11 -5.43
C PHE A 76 6.70 0.73 -5.99
N VAL A 77 5.73 1.02 -5.12
CA VAL A 77 4.47 1.64 -5.57
C VAL A 77 4.70 3.09 -6.01
N THR A 78 5.56 3.84 -5.32
CA THR A 78 5.72 5.28 -5.57
C THR A 78 6.89 5.65 -6.49
N GLU A 79 7.70 4.68 -6.93
CA GLU A 79 8.82 4.89 -7.84
C GLU A 79 8.35 5.51 -9.16
N ARG A 80 8.90 6.68 -9.48
CA ARG A 80 8.53 7.47 -10.67
C ARG A 80 9.33 7.01 -11.87
N ALA A 81 8.70 7.01 -13.04
CA ALA A 81 9.42 6.90 -14.30
C ALA A 81 10.11 8.25 -14.54
N GLU A 82 11.44 8.24 -14.72
CA GLU A 82 12.23 9.42 -15.06
C GLU A 82 11.87 9.98 -16.44
#